data_AF-A0A093QIA6-F1
#
_entry.id   AF-A0A093QIA6-F1
#
_cell.length_a   1.000
_cell.length_b   1.000
_cell.length_c   1.000
_cell.angle_alpha   90.00
_cell.angle_beta   90.00
_cell.angle_gamma   90.00
#
_symmetry.space_group_name_H-M   'P 1'
#
loop_
_entity.id
_entity.type
_entity.pdbx_description
1 polymer ?
#
loop_
_entity_poly.entity_id
_entity_poly.type
_entity_poly.pdbx_seq_one_letter_code
_entity_poly.pdbx_strand_id
1 'polypeptide(L)'
;QNADTAKQLTVTQQSQEEVARVKEQLAFQVEQVKREAEMKVSHHAKQVRGRGHRIHPNPHHKSLSYRMACVEISAQVETLHAEKEVLRRSVSEKECELLSTRGLIEEKELQLSQEAEKATREIHELQGRLQEKSNQEQKLQQKLLDEQFGILQETVREAEGILRDAMSKLDDPLHVRCTSSPDYLLSRAQAALESTDALENGHAQYVASMAAAAGLVGALALFAHLVADTIVNGSATSHLAPTDHADRLTETCRDCGQQSLDYLGELKDKQTLGCAELGDVKQALRGVLQLAQELRPKSLDIKQEELGDMVEKEMASTSEAIEDAVRRIEEMMSQARNKSSGVKLEVNERIANSCTDLMKAIRLLVMTSTNLQKEIVESGRGAATTREFYAKNSRWTEGLISASKAVGWGATQLVESADRVVLHMGKYEELIVCSHEIAASTAQLVAASKV
;
A
#
# COMPACT_ATOMS: atom_id res chain seq x y z
N GLN A 1 13.52 -26.39 -17.39
CA GLN A 1 12.60 -27.09 -18.31
C GLN A 1 13.26 -27.55 -19.61
N ASN A 2 14.17 -26.78 -20.25
CA ASN A 2 14.86 -27.24 -21.49
C ASN A 2 15.94 -28.33 -21.31
N ALA A 3 16.52 -28.48 -20.11
CA ALA A 3 17.57 -29.48 -19.87
C ALA A 3 17.03 -30.91 -19.74
N ASP A 4 15.80 -31.06 -19.25
CA ASP A 4 15.20 -32.38 -19.01
C ASP A 4 14.62 -32.98 -20.29
N THR A 5 14.05 -32.16 -21.18
CA THR A 5 13.63 -32.56 -22.52
C THR A 5 14.80 -32.97 -23.41
N ALA A 6 15.93 -32.25 -23.34
CA ALA A 6 17.14 -32.62 -24.07
C ALA A 6 17.73 -33.96 -23.59
N LYS A 7 17.71 -34.22 -22.27
CA LYS A 7 18.13 -35.50 -21.71
C LYS A 7 17.21 -36.65 -22.13
N GLN A 8 15.90 -36.45 -22.09
CA GLN A 8 14.95 -37.49 -22.53
C GLN A 8 15.12 -37.83 -24.01
N LEU A 9 15.24 -36.82 -24.90
CA LEU A 9 15.51 -37.05 -26.33
C LEU A 9 16.80 -37.82 -26.57
N THR A 10 17.87 -37.49 -25.84
CA THR A 10 19.17 -38.18 -25.97
C THR A 10 19.07 -39.65 -25.54
N VAL A 11 18.34 -39.93 -24.45
CA VAL A 11 18.12 -41.31 -23.95
C VAL A 11 17.25 -42.12 -24.91
N THR A 12 16.22 -41.52 -25.51
CA THR A 12 15.38 -42.20 -26.51
C THR A 12 16.14 -42.47 -27.80
N GLN A 13 17.05 -41.58 -28.19
CA GLN A 13 17.87 -41.78 -29.39
C GLN A 13 18.91 -42.89 -29.18
N GLN A 14 19.55 -42.94 -28.00
CA GLN A 14 20.45 -44.03 -27.62
C GLN A 14 19.74 -45.39 -27.57
N SER A 15 18.51 -45.45 -27.03
CA SER A 15 17.77 -46.72 -26.98
C SER A 15 17.34 -47.20 -28.36
N GLN A 16 16.98 -46.29 -29.28
CA GLN A 16 16.68 -46.64 -30.67
C GLN A 16 17.92 -47.17 -31.42
N GLU A 17 19.10 -46.58 -31.20
CA GLU A 17 20.36 -47.06 -31.78
C GLU A 17 20.75 -48.44 -31.24
N GLU A 18 20.59 -48.69 -29.94
CA GLU A 18 20.83 -50.01 -29.35
C GLU A 18 19.87 -51.08 -29.91
N VAL A 19 18.58 -50.77 -30.05
CA VAL A 19 17.59 -51.68 -30.65
C VAL A 19 17.93 -51.98 -32.11
N ALA A 20 18.34 -50.98 -32.89
CA ALA A 20 18.76 -51.18 -34.28
C ALA A 20 20.00 -52.09 -34.37
N ARG A 21 20.98 -51.90 -33.49
CA ARG A 21 22.20 -52.71 -33.42
C ARG A 21 21.91 -54.16 -33.04
N VAL A 22 21.02 -54.38 -32.06
CA VAL A 22 20.58 -55.73 -31.66
C VAL A 22 19.84 -56.42 -32.80
N LYS A 23 18.97 -55.69 -33.51
CA LYS A 23 18.24 -56.23 -34.67
C LYS A 23 19.18 -56.66 -35.80
N GLU A 24 20.21 -55.87 -36.08
CA GLU A 24 21.22 -56.20 -37.10
C GLU A 24 22.08 -57.41 -36.68
N GLN A 25 22.48 -57.48 -35.41
CA GLN A 25 23.19 -58.63 -34.86
C GLN A 25 22.35 -59.92 -34.90
N LEU A 26 21.05 -59.83 -34.59
CA LEU A 26 20.14 -60.98 -34.64
C LEU A 26 19.93 -61.45 -36.09
N ALA A 27 19.79 -60.51 -37.04
CA ALA A 27 19.70 -60.83 -38.47
C ALA A 27 20.97 -61.54 -38.99
N PHE A 28 22.15 -61.09 -38.56
CA PHE A 28 23.41 -61.73 -38.90
C PHE A 28 23.51 -63.17 -38.33
N GLN A 29 23.10 -63.38 -37.08
CA GLN A 29 23.08 -64.71 -36.47
C GLN A 29 22.10 -65.66 -37.16
N VAL A 30 20.92 -65.18 -37.55
CA VAL A 30 19.94 -65.97 -38.30
C VAL A 30 20.50 -66.40 -39.66
N GLU A 31 21.15 -65.49 -40.39
CA GLU A 31 21.76 -65.81 -41.68
C GLU A 31 22.94 -66.79 -41.53
N GLN A 32 23.71 -66.69 -40.46
CA GLN A 32 24.78 -67.64 -40.14
C GLN A 32 24.21 -69.05 -39.86
N VAL A 33 23.20 -69.15 -39.00
CA VAL A 33 22.54 -70.42 -38.67
C VAL A 33 21.90 -71.04 -39.92
N LYS A 34 21.29 -70.21 -40.79
CA LYS A 34 20.72 -70.65 -42.07
C LYS A 34 21.80 -71.23 -42.99
N ARG A 35 22.95 -70.57 -43.15
CA ARG A 35 24.07 -71.10 -43.95
C ARG A 35 24.65 -72.39 -43.38
N GLU A 36 24.79 -72.47 -42.06
CA GLU A 36 25.25 -73.70 -41.41
C GLU A 36 24.26 -74.86 -41.61
N ALA A 37 22.95 -74.59 -41.57
CA ALA A 37 21.92 -75.58 -41.87
C ALA A 37 21.95 -76.02 -43.35
N GLU A 38 22.05 -75.07 -44.30
CA GLU A 38 22.17 -75.37 -45.73
C GLU A 38 23.42 -76.20 -46.05
N MET A 39 24.56 -75.88 -45.43
CA MET A 39 25.81 -76.64 -45.56
C MET A 39 25.67 -78.05 -44.97
N LYS A 40 25.04 -78.21 -43.81
CA LYS A 40 24.76 -79.52 -43.21
C LYS A 40 23.82 -80.35 -44.07
N VAL A 41 22.77 -79.75 -44.65
CA VAL A 41 21.83 -80.41 -45.57
C VAL A 41 22.54 -80.83 -46.86
N SER A 42 23.39 -79.97 -47.43
CA SER A 42 24.18 -80.30 -48.63
C SER A 42 25.20 -81.42 -48.36
N HIS A 43 25.85 -81.41 -47.19
CA HIS A 43 26.75 -82.46 -46.76
C HIS A 43 26.01 -83.81 -46.58
N HIS A 44 24.87 -83.82 -45.90
CA HIS A 44 24.06 -85.02 -45.74
C HIS A 44 23.46 -85.51 -47.08
N ALA A 45 23.02 -84.61 -47.96
CA ALA A 45 22.55 -84.95 -49.30
C ALA A 45 23.67 -85.60 -50.14
N LYS A 46 24.91 -85.12 -50.04
CA LYS A 46 26.08 -85.74 -50.68
C LYS A 46 26.43 -87.09 -50.06
N GLN A 47 26.30 -87.25 -48.73
CA GLN A 47 26.53 -88.51 -48.03
C GLN A 47 25.49 -89.58 -48.38
N VAL A 48 24.22 -89.19 -48.56
CA VAL A 48 23.14 -90.07 -49.04
C VAL A 48 23.31 -90.40 -50.51
N ARG A 49 23.72 -89.45 -51.36
CA ARG A 49 24.00 -89.69 -52.78
C ARG A 49 25.25 -90.57 -52.99
N GLY A 50 26.25 -90.45 -52.12
CA GLY A 50 27.42 -91.33 -52.08
C GLY A 50 27.12 -92.75 -51.59
N ARG A 51 26.08 -92.93 -50.76
CA ARG A 51 25.58 -94.25 -50.33
C ARG A 51 24.54 -94.86 -51.29
N GLY A 52 23.92 -94.06 -52.14
CA GLY A 52 22.91 -94.49 -53.14
C GLY A 52 23.45 -94.95 -54.49
N HIS A 53 24.77 -95.07 -54.67
CA HIS A 53 25.41 -95.55 -55.91
C HIS A 53 26.44 -96.64 -55.59
N ARG A 54 25.96 -97.80 -55.13
CA ARG A 54 26.59 -99.13 -55.25
C ARG A 54 25.69 -100.19 -54.60
N ILE A 55 24.61 -100.56 -55.29
CA ILE A 55 23.91 -101.82 -55.05
C ILE A 55 23.77 -102.50 -56.42
N HIS A 56 24.70 -103.40 -56.71
CA HIS A 56 24.51 -104.48 -57.68
C HIS A 56 24.76 -105.81 -56.95
N PRO A 57 23.94 -106.84 -57.21
CA PRO A 57 23.92 -108.07 -56.43
C PRO A 57 24.92 -109.08 -57.01
N ASN A 58 25.67 -109.80 -56.17
CA ASN A 58 26.23 -111.10 -56.56
C ASN A 58 26.47 -111.99 -55.32
N PRO A 59 26.28 -113.33 -55.41
CA PRO A 59 25.92 -114.17 -54.28
C PRO A 59 27.09 -114.93 -53.67
N HIS A 60 26.83 -115.37 -52.44
CA HIS A 60 27.55 -116.35 -51.63
C HIS A 60 28.65 -115.84 -50.68
N HIS A 61 28.39 -116.20 -49.41
CA HIS A 61 29.24 -116.24 -48.21
C HIS A 61 29.16 -115.06 -47.20
N LYS A 62 28.73 -115.45 -45.98
CA LYS A 62 28.63 -114.72 -44.70
C LYS A 62 27.40 -113.81 -44.50
N SER A 63 26.28 -114.51 -44.39
CA SER A 63 24.88 -114.11 -44.14
C SER A 63 24.57 -113.36 -42.82
N LEU A 64 25.52 -113.06 -41.92
CA LEU A 64 25.23 -112.33 -40.68
C LEU A 64 25.65 -110.85 -40.68
N SER A 65 26.83 -110.53 -41.23
CA SER A 65 27.42 -109.18 -41.11
C SER A 65 26.68 -108.12 -41.95
N TYR A 66 26.23 -108.46 -43.16
CA TYR A 66 25.46 -107.55 -44.01
C TYR A 66 24.01 -107.34 -43.56
N ARG A 67 23.36 -108.37 -42.98
CA ARG A 67 22.03 -108.21 -42.38
C ARG A 67 22.10 -107.36 -41.13
N MET A 68 23.11 -107.56 -40.28
CA MET A 68 23.33 -106.72 -39.10
C MET A 68 23.61 -105.27 -39.51
N ALA A 69 24.49 -105.03 -40.49
CA ALA A 69 24.77 -103.68 -40.99
C ALA A 69 23.56 -103.02 -41.70
N CYS A 70 22.76 -103.76 -42.48
CA CYS A 70 21.55 -103.21 -43.09
C CYS A 70 20.44 -102.96 -42.06
N VAL A 71 20.30 -103.79 -41.02
CA VAL A 71 19.35 -103.57 -39.92
C VAL A 71 19.80 -102.38 -39.07
N GLU A 72 21.09 -102.23 -38.77
CA GLU A 72 21.64 -101.06 -38.09
C GLU A 72 21.46 -99.77 -38.90
N ILE A 73 21.72 -99.81 -40.21
CA ILE A 73 21.54 -98.64 -41.09
C ILE A 73 20.06 -98.31 -41.25
N SER A 74 19.17 -99.29 -41.42
CA SER A 74 17.73 -99.05 -41.48
C SER A 74 17.19 -98.51 -40.15
N ALA A 75 17.63 -99.04 -39.02
CA ALA A 75 17.29 -98.51 -37.70
C ALA A 75 17.79 -97.07 -37.53
N GLN A 76 19.02 -96.76 -37.97
CA GLN A 76 19.55 -95.38 -37.98
C GLN A 76 18.77 -94.45 -38.93
N VAL A 77 18.31 -94.95 -40.07
CA VAL A 77 17.49 -94.15 -41.00
C VAL A 77 16.10 -93.90 -40.42
N GLU A 78 15.50 -94.88 -39.74
CA GLU A 78 14.22 -94.72 -39.05
C GLU A 78 14.32 -93.78 -37.84
N THR A 79 15.39 -93.86 -37.04
CA THR A 79 15.61 -92.91 -35.94
C THR A 79 15.86 -91.49 -36.46
N LEU A 80 16.68 -91.33 -37.50
CA LEU A 80 16.89 -90.02 -38.14
C LEU A 80 15.62 -89.49 -38.80
N HIS A 81 14.76 -90.36 -39.35
CA HIS A 81 13.46 -89.96 -39.90
C HIS A 81 12.50 -89.52 -38.79
N ALA A 82 12.46 -90.23 -37.67
CA ALA A 82 11.67 -89.84 -36.50
C ALA A 82 12.16 -88.50 -35.91
N GLU A 83 13.48 -88.32 -35.77
CA GLU A 83 14.10 -87.05 -35.34
C GLU A 83 13.78 -85.90 -36.30
N LYS A 84 13.85 -86.13 -37.61
CA LYS A 84 13.48 -85.15 -38.63
C LYS A 84 12.01 -84.73 -38.50
N GLU A 85 11.10 -85.67 -38.29
CA GLU A 85 9.67 -85.38 -38.11
C GLU A 85 9.39 -84.63 -36.80
N VAL A 86 10.10 -84.95 -35.71
CA VAL A 86 10.03 -84.19 -34.45
C VAL A 86 10.56 -82.77 -34.62
N LEU A 87 11.71 -82.60 -35.26
CA LEU A 87 12.28 -81.28 -35.58
C LEU A 87 11.35 -80.48 -36.48
N ARG A 88 10.72 -81.11 -37.48
CA ARG A 88 9.77 -80.44 -38.37
C ARG A 88 8.54 -79.93 -37.63
N ARG A 89 7.99 -80.72 -36.70
CA ARG A 89 6.89 -80.27 -35.82
C ARG A 89 7.33 -79.12 -34.92
N SER A 90 8.52 -79.23 -34.31
CA SER A 90 9.07 -78.17 -33.47
C SER A 90 9.31 -76.87 -34.24
N VAL A 91 9.84 -76.95 -35.48
CA VAL A 91 9.99 -75.78 -36.36
C VAL A 91 8.64 -75.17 -36.70
N SER A 92 7.64 -75.98 -37.06
CA SER A 92 6.29 -75.50 -37.35
C SER A 92 5.62 -74.84 -36.13
N GLU A 93 5.79 -75.38 -34.93
CA GLU A 93 5.31 -74.76 -33.69
C GLU A 93 6.01 -73.43 -33.43
N LYS A 94 7.34 -73.37 -33.60
CA LYS A 94 8.11 -72.13 -33.47
C LYS A 94 7.75 -71.09 -34.53
N GLU A 95 7.44 -71.49 -35.75
CA GLU A 95 6.92 -70.61 -36.81
C GLU A 95 5.57 -70.01 -36.42
N CYS A 96 4.65 -70.82 -35.86
CA CYS A 96 3.37 -70.34 -35.35
C CYS A 96 3.52 -69.37 -34.16
N GLU A 97 4.41 -69.68 -33.20
CA GLU A 97 4.72 -68.80 -32.07
C GLU A 97 5.35 -67.47 -32.55
N LEU A 98 6.25 -67.51 -33.53
CA LEU A 98 6.85 -66.32 -34.13
C LEU A 98 5.81 -65.45 -34.84
N LEU A 99 4.86 -66.05 -35.56
CA LEU A 99 3.76 -65.32 -36.19
C LEU A 99 2.83 -64.67 -35.16
N SER A 100 2.50 -65.38 -34.07
CA SER A 100 1.68 -64.85 -32.98
C SER A 100 2.35 -63.70 -32.25
N THR A 101 3.63 -63.86 -31.88
CA THR A 101 4.40 -62.80 -31.21
C THR A 101 4.59 -61.58 -32.11
N ARG A 102 4.82 -61.78 -33.42
CA ARG A 102 4.86 -60.69 -34.39
C ARG A 102 3.54 -59.92 -34.47
N GLY A 103 2.40 -60.61 -34.49
CA GLY A 103 1.08 -59.97 -34.47
C GLY A 103 0.85 -59.13 -33.20
N LEU A 104 1.27 -59.63 -32.04
CA LEU A 104 1.22 -58.88 -30.77
C LEU A 104 2.13 -57.65 -30.78
N ILE A 105 3.32 -57.74 -31.38
CA ILE A 105 4.23 -56.60 -31.53
C ILE A 105 3.59 -55.54 -32.43
N GLU A 106 3.05 -55.91 -33.58
CA GLU A 106 2.39 -54.98 -34.51
C GLU A 106 1.17 -54.29 -33.85
N GLU A 107 0.37 -55.01 -33.05
CA GLU A 107 -0.73 -54.42 -32.28
C GLU A 107 -0.23 -53.44 -31.20
N LYS A 108 0.85 -53.78 -30.50
CA LYS A 108 1.44 -52.90 -29.47
C LYS A 108 2.10 -51.66 -30.05
N GLU A 109 2.77 -51.78 -31.20
CA GLU A 109 3.31 -50.65 -31.94
C GLU A 109 2.19 -49.68 -32.37
N LEU A 110 1.07 -50.21 -32.85
CA LEU A 110 -0.10 -49.40 -33.21
C LEU A 110 -0.69 -48.68 -31.98
N GLN A 111 -0.85 -49.38 -30.85
CA GLN A 111 -1.34 -48.79 -29.60
C GLN A 111 -0.42 -47.66 -29.11
N LEU A 112 0.90 -47.90 -29.09
CA LEU A 112 1.89 -46.89 -28.72
C LEU A 112 1.88 -45.68 -29.66
N SER A 113 1.75 -45.90 -30.97
CA SER A 113 1.63 -44.80 -31.94
C SER A 113 0.39 -43.96 -31.69
N GLN A 114 -0.76 -44.59 -31.43
CA GLN A 114 -2.01 -43.89 -31.13
C GLN A 114 -1.93 -43.11 -29.81
N GLU A 115 -1.30 -43.67 -28.77
CA GLU A 115 -1.06 -42.98 -27.49
C GLU A 115 -0.10 -41.80 -27.66
N ALA A 116 0.98 -41.96 -28.44
CA ALA A 116 1.91 -40.87 -28.75
C ALA A 116 1.23 -39.72 -29.51
N GLU A 117 0.36 -40.02 -30.49
CA GLU A 117 -0.44 -39.02 -31.21
C GLU A 117 -1.45 -38.32 -30.31
N LYS A 118 -2.10 -39.05 -29.38
CA LYS A 118 -3.00 -38.45 -28.38
C LYS A 118 -2.24 -37.52 -27.45
N ALA A 119 -1.13 -37.98 -26.89
CA ALA A 119 -0.27 -37.16 -26.02
C ALA A 119 0.25 -35.91 -26.74
N THR A 120 0.64 -36.03 -28.02
CA THR A 120 1.11 -34.89 -28.82
C THR A 120 0.00 -33.86 -29.04
N ARG A 121 -1.24 -34.31 -29.27
CA ARG A 121 -2.42 -33.43 -29.38
C ARG A 121 -2.73 -32.73 -28.06
N GLU A 122 -2.73 -33.46 -26.96
CA GLU A 122 -2.95 -32.91 -25.62
C GLU A 122 -1.88 -31.87 -25.25
N ILE A 123 -0.61 -32.14 -25.56
CA ILE A 123 0.49 -31.18 -25.35
C ILE A 123 0.25 -29.89 -26.15
N HIS A 124 -0.14 -29.98 -27.42
CA HIS A 124 -0.44 -28.80 -28.24
C HIS A 124 -1.62 -27.99 -27.69
N GLU A 125 -2.69 -28.67 -27.24
CA GLU A 125 -3.85 -28.00 -26.65
C GLU A 125 -3.46 -27.28 -25.35
N LEU A 126 -2.71 -27.94 -24.47
CA LEU A 126 -2.23 -27.36 -23.21
C LEU A 126 -1.28 -26.19 -23.46
N GLN A 127 -0.39 -26.27 -24.45
CA GLN A 127 0.47 -25.16 -24.85
C GLN A 127 -0.33 -23.96 -25.37
N GLY A 128 -1.36 -24.20 -26.18
CA GLY A 128 -2.27 -23.14 -26.64
C GLY A 128 -2.98 -22.46 -25.48
N ARG A 129 -3.56 -23.24 -24.55
CA ARG A 129 -4.22 -22.72 -23.35
C ARG A 129 -3.27 -21.95 -22.43
N LEU A 130 -2.03 -22.43 -22.28
CA LEU A 130 -1.01 -21.74 -21.49
C LEU A 130 -0.65 -20.39 -22.10
N GLN A 131 -0.48 -20.32 -23.42
CA GLN A 131 -0.19 -19.07 -24.12
C GLN A 131 -1.34 -18.06 -24.01
N GLU A 132 -2.59 -18.52 -24.15
CA GLU A 132 -3.77 -17.68 -23.95
C GLU A 132 -3.83 -17.12 -22.53
N LYS A 133 -3.57 -17.95 -21.52
CA LYS A 133 -3.55 -17.52 -20.12
C LYS A 133 -2.42 -16.54 -19.82
N SER A 134 -1.22 -16.77 -20.36
CA SER A 134 -0.10 -15.85 -20.24
C SER A 134 -0.39 -14.48 -20.87
N ASN A 135 -0.97 -14.47 -22.08
CA ASN A 135 -1.40 -13.23 -22.73
C ASN A 135 -2.51 -12.51 -21.94
N GLN A 136 -3.43 -13.26 -21.33
CA GLN A 136 -4.48 -12.70 -20.47
C GLN A 136 -3.89 -12.08 -19.20
N GLU A 137 -2.94 -12.74 -18.56
CA GLU A 137 -2.25 -12.25 -17.37
C GLU A 137 -1.49 -10.95 -17.66
N GLN A 138 -0.72 -10.87 -18.75
CA GLN A 138 -0.03 -9.65 -19.15
C GLN A 138 -1.00 -8.48 -19.38
N LYS A 139 -2.15 -8.73 -20.03
CA LYS A 139 -3.20 -7.70 -20.22
C LYS A 139 -3.78 -7.22 -18.89
N LEU A 140 -4.00 -8.11 -17.93
CA LEU A 140 -4.50 -7.75 -16.61
C LEU A 140 -3.45 -6.97 -15.80
N GLN A 141 -2.18 -7.37 -15.86
CA GLN A 141 -1.09 -6.64 -15.23
C GLN A 141 -0.96 -5.22 -15.79
N GLN A 142 -1.04 -5.05 -17.11
CA GLN A 142 -1.01 -3.72 -17.73
C GLN A 142 -2.21 -2.86 -17.30
N LYS A 143 -3.42 -3.44 -17.30
CA LYS A 143 -4.64 -2.73 -16.83
C LYS A 143 -4.52 -2.30 -15.37
N LEU A 144 -3.97 -3.15 -14.51
CA LEU A 144 -3.76 -2.81 -13.09
C LEU A 144 -2.82 -1.61 -12.96
N LEU A 145 -1.72 -1.57 -13.73
CA LEU A 145 -0.80 -0.43 -13.71
C LEU A 145 -1.45 0.86 -14.22
N ASP A 146 -2.29 0.76 -15.26
CA ASP A 146 -3.02 1.91 -15.79
C ASP A 146 -4.09 2.42 -14.82
N GLU A 147 -4.80 1.51 -14.12
CA GLU A 147 -5.73 1.88 -13.04
C GLU A 147 -5.01 2.52 -11.85
N GLN A 148 -3.85 2.01 -11.45
CA GLN A 148 -3.04 2.62 -10.38
C GLN A 148 -2.56 4.02 -10.75
N PHE A 149 -2.14 4.23 -12.00
CA PHE A 149 -1.82 5.57 -12.49
C PHE A 149 -3.06 6.47 -12.54
N GLY A 150 -4.23 5.94 -12.92
CA GLY A 150 -5.49 6.67 -12.87
C GLY A 150 -5.85 7.14 -11.45
N ILE A 151 -5.67 6.29 -10.43
CA ILE A 151 -5.87 6.67 -9.02
C ILE A 151 -4.92 7.80 -8.61
N LEU A 152 -3.65 7.73 -9.03
CA LEU A 152 -2.69 8.81 -8.80
C LEU A 152 -3.17 10.12 -9.43
N GLN A 153 -3.58 10.10 -10.70
CA GLN A 153 -4.08 11.30 -11.39
C GLN A 153 -5.30 11.92 -10.71
N GLU A 154 -6.25 11.09 -10.25
CA GLU A 154 -7.43 11.57 -9.52
C GLU A 154 -7.05 12.16 -8.15
N THR A 155 -6.10 11.55 -7.44
CA THR A 155 -5.57 12.07 -6.18
C THR A 155 -4.88 13.41 -6.37
N VAL A 156 -4.07 13.54 -7.43
CA VAL A 156 -3.41 14.78 -7.80
C VAL A 156 -4.45 15.86 -8.13
N ARG A 157 -5.51 15.53 -8.88
CA ARG A 157 -6.59 16.48 -9.18
C ARG A 157 -7.28 16.98 -7.92
N GLU A 158 -7.52 16.11 -6.94
CA GLU A 158 -8.10 16.50 -5.65
C GLU A 158 -7.14 17.39 -4.85
N ALA A 159 -5.85 17.03 -4.79
CA ALA A 159 -4.81 17.84 -4.15
C ALA A 159 -4.71 19.24 -4.78
N GLU A 160 -4.74 19.34 -6.11
CA GLU A 160 -4.80 20.63 -6.81
C GLU A 160 -6.06 21.43 -6.43
N GLY A 161 -7.21 20.76 -6.27
CA GLY A 161 -8.46 21.39 -5.84
C GLY A 161 -8.35 22.02 -4.45
N ILE A 162 -7.80 21.28 -3.49
CA ILE A 162 -7.55 21.74 -2.11
C ILE A 162 -6.63 22.97 -2.12
N LEU A 163 -5.54 22.93 -2.89
CA LEU A 163 -4.58 24.04 -2.96
C LEU A 163 -5.19 25.27 -3.63
N ARG A 164 -5.93 25.12 -4.74
CA ARG A 164 -6.61 26.24 -5.39
C ARG A 164 -7.64 26.90 -4.48
N ASP A 165 -8.39 26.11 -3.70
CA ASP A 165 -9.34 26.66 -2.72
C ASP A 165 -8.60 27.47 -1.65
N ALA A 166 -7.51 26.95 -1.09
CA ALA A 166 -6.68 27.67 -0.13
C ALA A 166 -6.10 28.96 -0.70
N MET A 167 -5.56 28.94 -1.92
CA MET A 167 -5.04 30.12 -2.60
C MET A 167 -6.13 31.16 -2.86
N SER A 168 -7.36 30.74 -3.16
CA SER A 168 -8.49 31.67 -3.33
C SER A 168 -8.79 32.48 -2.06
N LYS A 169 -8.44 31.95 -0.88
CA LYS A 169 -8.61 32.65 0.41
C LYS A 169 -7.66 33.82 0.59
N LEU A 170 -6.53 33.85 -0.12
CA LEU A 170 -5.59 34.98 -0.08
C LEU A 170 -6.26 36.27 -0.57
N ASP A 171 -7.20 36.15 -1.51
CA ASP A 171 -7.88 37.26 -2.17
C ASP A 171 -9.34 37.43 -1.68
N ASP A 172 -9.80 36.61 -0.73
CA ASP A 172 -11.18 36.61 -0.24
C ASP A 172 -11.39 37.71 0.82
N PRO A 173 -12.22 38.74 0.56
CA PRO A 173 -12.48 39.81 1.52
C PRO A 173 -13.18 39.33 2.80
N LEU A 174 -13.85 38.17 2.78
CA LEU A 174 -14.44 37.57 3.98
C LEU A 174 -13.37 36.92 4.87
N HIS A 175 -12.25 36.49 4.28
CA HIS A 175 -11.14 35.88 5.01
C HIS A 175 -10.35 36.89 5.84
N VAL A 176 -10.47 38.21 5.57
CA VAL A 176 -9.79 39.28 6.33
C VAL A 176 -10.11 39.28 7.84
N ARG A 177 -11.23 38.66 8.23
CA ARG A 177 -11.65 38.51 9.63
C ARG A 177 -11.00 37.32 10.33
N CYS A 178 -10.42 36.39 9.59
CA CYS A 178 -9.68 35.27 10.14
C CYS A 178 -8.32 35.77 10.63
N THR A 179 -7.93 35.37 11.84
CA THR A 179 -6.64 35.71 12.43
C THR A 179 -5.93 34.45 12.89
N SER A 180 -4.60 34.45 12.78
CA SER A 180 -3.76 33.35 13.21
C SER A 180 -2.48 33.89 13.84
N SER A 181 -1.90 33.14 14.78
CA SER A 181 -0.67 33.56 15.45
C SER A 181 0.56 33.14 14.63
N PRO A 182 1.65 33.95 14.64
CA PRO A 182 2.90 33.57 13.98
C PRO A 182 3.45 32.21 14.46
N ASP A 183 3.24 31.86 15.74
CA ASP A 183 3.60 30.57 16.32
C ASP A 183 2.79 29.40 15.75
N TYR A 184 1.49 29.58 15.51
CA TYR A 184 0.66 28.56 14.89
C TYR A 184 1.03 28.35 13.42
N LEU A 185 1.24 29.45 12.68
CA LEU A 185 1.74 29.40 11.30
C LEU A 185 3.09 28.66 11.22
N LEU A 186 4.02 28.94 12.14
CA LEU A 186 5.29 28.22 12.26
C LEU A 186 5.11 26.71 12.37
N SER A 187 4.21 26.28 13.25
CA SER A 187 3.91 24.85 13.42
C SER A 187 3.34 24.23 12.15
N ARG A 188 2.50 24.95 11.40
CA ARG A 188 1.89 24.46 10.16
C ARG A 188 2.90 24.40 9.02
N ALA A 189 3.70 25.45 8.84
CA ALA A 189 4.75 25.50 7.83
C ALA A 189 5.82 24.41 8.08
N GLN A 190 6.18 24.14 9.34
CA GLN A 190 7.10 23.07 9.69
C GLN A 190 6.52 21.69 9.35
N ALA A 191 5.25 21.43 9.71
CA ALA A 191 4.58 20.17 9.38
C ALA A 191 4.44 19.98 7.86
N ALA A 192 4.12 21.05 7.12
CA ALA A 192 4.07 21.03 5.66
C ALA A 192 5.45 20.70 5.07
N LEU A 193 6.52 21.30 5.59
CA LEU A 193 7.88 21.01 5.15
C LEU A 193 8.25 19.54 5.42
N GLU A 194 7.95 19.00 6.60
CA GLU A 194 8.20 17.58 6.91
C GLU A 194 7.40 16.64 6.01
N SER A 195 6.19 17.03 5.60
CA SER A 195 5.37 16.23 4.69
C SER A 195 5.98 16.08 3.30
N THR A 196 6.82 17.04 2.87
CA THR A 196 7.53 16.96 1.58
C THR A 196 8.53 15.81 1.55
N ASP A 197 9.13 15.44 2.68
CA ASP A 197 10.05 14.30 2.73
C ASP A 197 9.30 12.97 2.59
N ALA A 198 8.10 12.86 3.18
CA ALA A 198 7.23 11.70 2.98
C ALA A 198 6.77 11.59 1.52
N LEU A 199 6.49 12.74 0.89
CA LEU A 199 6.09 12.82 -0.51
C LEU A 199 7.23 12.43 -1.46
N GLU A 200 8.44 12.93 -1.26
CA GLU A 200 9.63 12.53 -2.03
C GLU A 200 9.89 11.02 -1.92
N ASN A 201 9.79 10.46 -0.72
CA ASN A 201 9.97 9.02 -0.50
C ASN A 201 8.90 8.19 -1.22
N GLY A 202 7.62 8.60 -1.13
CA GLY A 202 6.53 7.94 -1.84
C GLY A 202 6.67 8.05 -3.35
N HIS A 203 7.11 9.20 -3.84
CA HIS A 203 7.34 9.48 -5.26
C HIS A 203 8.48 8.63 -5.81
N ALA A 204 9.64 8.58 -5.13
CA ALA A 204 10.77 7.75 -5.51
C ALA A 204 10.40 6.25 -5.58
N GLN A 205 9.61 5.76 -4.62
CA GLN A 205 9.11 4.39 -4.63
C GLN A 205 8.18 4.11 -5.81
N TYR A 206 7.29 5.05 -6.14
CA TYR A 206 6.39 4.93 -7.27
C TYR A 206 7.12 4.96 -8.63
N VAL A 207 8.13 5.83 -8.76
CA VAL A 207 9.00 5.89 -9.96
C VAL A 207 9.77 4.57 -10.13
N ALA A 208 10.26 3.98 -9.03
CA ALA A 208 10.94 2.69 -9.07
C ALA A 208 9.99 1.53 -9.40
N SER A 209 8.74 1.60 -8.95
CA SER A 209 7.71 0.61 -9.24
C SER A 209 6.33 1.25 -9.26
N MET A 210 5.72 1.33 -10.45
CA MET A 210 4.37 1.87 -10.62
C MET A 210 3.28 1.06 -9.90
N ALA A 211 3.62 -0.12 -9.35
CA ALA A 211 2.74 -0.91 -8.49
C ALA A 211 2.65 -0.37 -7.04
N ALA A 212 3.53 0.56 -6.66
CA ALA A 212 3.64 1.11 -5.30
C ALA A 212 2.88 2.44 -5.13
N ALA A 213 1.68 2.57 -5.73
CA ALA A 213 0.91 3.83 -5.72
C ALA A 213 0.45 4.29 -4.32
N ALA A 214 0.15 3.34 -3.41
CA ALA A 214 -0.51 3.65 -2.14
C ALA A 214 0.27 4.63 -1.25
N GLY A 215 1.60 4.49 -1.18
CA GLY A 215 2.46 5.37 -0.39
C GLY A 215 2.44 6.80 -0.92
N LEU A 216 2.57 6.97 -2.24
CA LEU A 216 2.50 8.27 -2.90
C LEU A 216 1.13 8.92 -2.74
N VAL A 217 0.04 8.17 -2.93
CA VAL A 217 -1.34 8.67 -2.78
C VAL A 217 -1.59 9.21 -1.38
N GLY A 218 -1.19 8.47 -0.34
CA GLY A 218 -1.32 8.92 1.05
C GLY A 218 -0.48 10.16 1.36
N ALA A 219 0.77 10.19 0.87
CA ALA A 219 1.66 11.33 1.06
C ALA A 219 1.16 12.60 0.34
N LEU A 220 0.60 12.47 -0.86
CA LEU A 220 0.00 13.58 -1.62
C LEU A 220 -1.17 14.22 -0.88
N ALA A 221 -2.08 13.40 -0.34
CA ALA A 221 -3.22 13.91 0.42
C ALA A 221 -2.76 14.70 1.66
N LEU A 222 -1.80 14.15 2.42
CA LEU A 222 -1.24 14.81 3.60
C LEU A 222 -0.54 16.13 3.23
N PHE A 223 0.30 16.10 2.19
CA PHE A 223 0.99 17.27 1.68
C PHE A 223 0.01 18.38 1.28
N ALA A 224 -1.00 18.06 0.46
CA ALA A 224 -1.98 19.04 -0.01
C ALA A 224 -2.71 19.72 1.15
N HIS A 225 -3.14 18.94 2.15
CA HIS A 225 -3.79 19.48 3.33
C HIS A 225 -2.87 20.38 4.16
N LEU A 226 -1.63 19.98 4.42
CA LEU A 226 -0.71 20.77 5.25
C LEU A 226 -0.24 22.05 4.56
N VAL A 227 0.00 22.01 3.25
CA VAL A 227 0.32 23.20 2.47
C VAL A 227 -0.88 24.15 2.40
N ALA A 228 -2.09 23.63 2.16
CA ALA A 228 -3.31 24.44 2.20
C ALA A 228 -3.53 25.11 3.56
N ASP A 229 -3.38 24.36 4.66
CA ASP A 229 -3.42 24.89 6.02
C ASP A 229 -2.39 26.01 6.22
N THR A 230 -1.18 25.83 5.70
CA THR A 230 -0.11 26.83 5.79
C THR A 230 -0.46 28.10 5.01
N ILE A 231 -1.04 27.99 3.81
CA ILE A 231 -1.46 29.14 2.99
C ILE A 231 -2.59 29.92 3.68
N VAL A 232 -3.63 29.22 4.16
CA VAL A 232 -4.76 29.83 4.86
C VAL A 232 -4.30 30.53 6.14
N ASN A 233 -3.46 29.87 6.94
CA ASN A 233 -2.91 30.47 8.17
C ASN A 233 -1.91 31.58 7.86
N GLY A 234 -1.20 31.52 6.73
CA GLY A 234 -0.33 32.58 6.24
C GLY A 234 -1.12 33.87 5.99
N SER A 235 -2.23 33.77 5.25
CA SER A 235 -3.15 34.90 5.06
C SER A 235 -3.74 35.39 6.39
N ALA A 236 -4.26 34.49 7.23
CA ALA A 236 -4.82 34.90 8.53
C ALA A 236 -3.78 35.58 9.45
N THR A 237 -2.51 35.19 9.38
CA THR A 237 -1.41 35.83 10.11
C THR A 237 -1.05 37.20 9.51
N SER A 238 -1.11 37.33 8.18
CA SER A 238 -0.83 38.58 7.47
C SER A 238 -1.75 39.73 7.91
N HIS A 239 -3.00 39.44 8.28
CA HIS A 239 -3.97 40.46 8.71
C HIS A 239 -3.57 41.18 10.01
N LEU A 240 -2.72 40.55 10.83
CA LEU A 240 -2.21 41.11 12.08
C LEU A 240 -0.74 41.56 11.96
N ALA A 241 -0.11 41.35 10.79
CA ALA A 241 1.28 41.68 10.54
C ALA A 241 1.45 43.15 10.10
N PRO A 242 2.64 43.75 10.31
CA PRO A 242 2.98 45.02 9.67
C PRO A 242 2.86 44.90 8.14
N THR A 243 2.41 45.96 7.47
CA THR A 243 2.09 45.94 6.02
C THR A 243 3.18 45.31 5.16
N ASP A 244 4.44 45.65 5.39
CA ASP A 244 5.57 45.06 4.65
C ASP A 244 5.69 43.53 4.83
N HIS A 245 5.48 43.02 6.05
CA HIS A 245 5.50 41.58 6.31
C HIS A 245 4.23 40.90 5.81
N ALA A 246 3.08 41.58 5.87
CA ALA A 246 1.82 41.07 5.36
C ALA A 246 1.86 40.84 3.84
N ASP A 247 2.39 41.80 3.08
CA ASP A 247 2.55 41.71 1.63
C ASP A 247 3.54 40.59 1.26
N ARG A 248 4.71 40.56 1.90
CA ARG A 248 5.72 39.50 1.70
C ARG A 248 5.17 38.11 2.03
N LEU A 249 4.42 37.98 3.12
CA LEU A 249 3.85 36.71 3.56
C LEU A 249 2.77 36.22 2.58
N THR A 250 1.87 37.10 2.16
CA THR A 250 0.84 36.78 1.17
C THR A 250 1.45 36.32 -0.16
N GLU A 251 2.47 37.03 -0.64
CA GLU A 251 3.17 36.66 -1.88
C GLU A 251 3.90 35.32 -1.74
N THR A 252 4.59 35.08 -0.61
CA THR A 252 5.28 33.82 -0.37
C THR A 252 4.30 32.64 -0.26
N CYS A 253 3.12 32.84 0.34
CA CYS A 253 2.06 31.84 0.35
C CYS A 253 1.49 31.57 -1.05
N ARG A 254 1.36 32.61 -1.89
CA ARG A 254 0.92 32.46 -3.28
C ARG A 254 1.93 31.68 -4.11
N ASP A 255 3.21 32.01 -3.99
CA ASP A 255 4.30 31.28 -4.63
C ASP A 255 4.34 29.82 -4.16
N CYS A 256 4.24 29.57 -2.85
CA CYS A 256 4.16 28.22 -2.29
C CYS A 256 3.02 27.39 -2.91
N GLY A 257 1.84 27.99 -3.06
CA GLY A 257 0.70 27.34 -3.72
C GLY A 257 0.97 27.07 -5.20
N GLN A 258 1.56 28.02 -5.92
CA GLN A 258 1.87 27.90 -7.35
C GLN A 258 2.93 26.80 -7.60
N GLN A 259 4.07 26.83 -6.89
CA GLN A 259 5.11 25.80 -7.00
C GLN A 259 4.54 24.40 -6.68
N SER A 260 3.63 24.32 -5.72
CA SER A 260 2.96 23.06 -5.37
C SER A 260 2.06 22.56 -6.50
N LEU A 261 1.30 23.45 -7.15
CA LEU A 261 0.47 23.12 -8.30
C LEU A 261 1.31 22.69 -9.52
N ASP A 262 2.44 23.34 -9.76
CA ASP A 262 3.35 23.02 -10.86
C ASP A 262 3.94 21.60 -10.67
N TYR A 263 4.46 21.29 -9.48
CA TYR A 263 4.90 19.94 -9.12
C TYR A 263 3.79 18.89 -9.28
N LEU A 264 2.57 19.18 -8.80
CA LEU A 264 1.42 18.29 -8.97
C LEU A 264 1.08 18.09 -10.46
N GLY A 265 1.19 19.14 -11.27
CA GLY A 265 1.00 19.07 -12.71
C GLY A 265 1.93 18.06 -13.39
N GLU A 266 3.19 18.02 -12.98
CA GLU A 266 4.19 17.09 -13.51
C GLU A 266 3.92 15.62 -13.16
N LEU A 267 3.20 15.34 -12.06
CA LEU A 267 2.81 13.97 -11.70
C LEU A 267 1.68 13.40 -12.57
N LYS A 268 1.01 14.23 -13.38
CA LYS A 268 -0.14 13.80 -14.20
C LYS A 268 0.27 13.18 -15.53
N ASP A 269 1.50 13.39 -15.97
CA ASP A 269 2.04 12.79 -17.19
C ASP A 269 3.17 11.80 -16.84
N LYS A 270 3.10 10.60 -17.40
CA LYS A 270 4.11 9.54 -17.21
C LYS A 270 5.50 10.00 -17.70
N GLN A 271 5.58 10.96 -18.62
CA GLN A 271 6.84 11.49 -19.15
C GLN A 271 7.55 12.43 -18.17
N THR A 272 6.78 13.28 -17.48
CA THR A 272 7.31 14.27 -16.54
C THR A 272 7.44 13.73 -15.13
N LEU A 273 6.66 12.71 -14.77
CA LEU A 273 6.63 12.11 -13.43
C LEU A 273 8.01 11.70 -12.90
N GLY A 274 8.92 11.24 -13.76
CA GLY A 274 10.26 10.83 -13.34
C GLY A 274 11.22 11.99 -13.03
N CYS A 275 10.91 13.21 -13.49
CA CYS A 275 11.77 14.39 -13.35
C CYS A 275 11.17 15.46 -12.41
N ALA A 276 10.01 15.18 -11.80
CA ALA A 276 9.35 16.13 -10.92
C ALA A 276 10.13 16.33 -9.62
N GLU A 277 10.35 17.58 -9.23
CA GLU A 277 11.21 17.96 -8.10
C GLU A 277 10.46 18.85 -7.10
N LEU A 278 10.69 18.62 -5.81
CA LEU A 278 10.06 19.38 -4.71
C LEU A 278 10.91 20.58 -4.22
N GLY A 279 12.04 20.85 -4.88
CA GLY A 279 13.00 21.88 -4.46
C GLY A 279 12.38 23.27 -4.27
N ASP A 280 11.61 23.73 -5.26
CA ASP A 280 10.99 25.05 -5.25
C ASP A 280 9.88 25.15 -4.20
N VAL A 281 9.09 24.09 -4.03
CA VAL A 281 8.09 23.98 -2.95
C VAL A 281 8.74 24.07 -1.57
N LYS A 282 9.82 23.31 -1.35
CA LYS A 282 10.60 23.35 -0.11
C LYS A 282 11.19 24.73 0.16
N GLN A 283 11.64 25.44 -0.87
CA GLN A 283 12.14 26.80 -0.75
C GLN A 283 11.05 27.79 -0.36
N ALA A 284 9.88 27.74 -1.01
CA ALA A 284 8.75 28.60 -0.68
C ALA A 284 8.24 28.37 0.76
N LEU A 285 8.10 27.11 1.19
CA LEU A 285 7.72 26.75 2.57
C LEU A 285 8.73 27.28 3.61
N ARG A 286 10.03 27.19 3.34
CA ARG A 286 11.07 27.79 4.20
C ARG A 286 10.94 29.31 4.26
N GLY A 287 10.56 29.96 3.15
CA GLY A 287 10.26 31.39 3.12
C GLY A 287 9.10 31.76 4.05
N VAL A 288 7.99 31.02 4.01
CA VAL A 288 6.85 31.21 4.94
C VAL A 288 7.32 31.04 6.39
N LEU A 289 8.12 30.00 6.65
CA LEU A 289 8.63 29.69 7.99
C LEU A 289 9.53 30.82 8.52
N GLN A 290 10.41 31.36 7.69
CA GLN A 290 11.27 32.49 8.06
C GLN A 290 10.43 33.74 8.39
N LEU A 291 9.46 34.09 7.55
CA LEU A 291 8.57 35.23 7.78
C LEU A 291 7.77 35.07 9.07
N ALA A 292 7.28 33.86 9.35
CA ALA A 292 6.56 33.56 10.59
C ALA A 292 7.47 33.70 11.83
N GLN A 293 8.77 33.41 11.72
CA GLN A 293 9.75 33.67 12.78
C GLN A 293 10.02 35.17 12.99
N GLU A 294 10.17 35.93 11.91
CA GLU A 294 10.35 37.39 11.94
C GLU A 294 9.15 38.09 12.61
N LEU A 295 7.94 37.55 12.40
CA LEU A 295 6.69 38.04 12.97
C LEU A 295 6.43 37.63 14.42
N ARG A 296 7.21 36.70 15.00
CA ARG A 296 7.05 36.39 16.42
C ARG A 296 7.27 37.67 17.23
N PRO A 297 6.40 37.95 18.21
CA PRO A 297 6.68 39.01 19.17
C PRO A 297 8.07 38.73 19.74
N LYS A 298 9.00 39.66 19.54
CA LYS A 298 10.22 39.69 20.35
C LYS A 298 9.70 39.87 21.75
N SER A 299 9.69 38.81 22.54
CA SER A 299 9.20 38.80 23.90
C SER A 299 9.70 40.07 24.57
N LEU A 300 8.79 41.00 24.90
CA LEU A 300 9.07 41.87 26.04
C LEU A 300 9.49 40.92 27.14
N ASP A 301 10.68 41.13 27.70
CA ASP A 301 11.34 40.34 28.75
C ASP A 301 10.41 40.10 29.96
N ILE A 302 9.39 39.27 29.81
CA ILE A 302 8.76 38.58 30.92
C ILE A 302 9.77 37.50 31.22
N LYS A 303 10.57 37.71 32.26
CA LYS A 303 11.54 36.71 32.71
C LYS A 303 10.80 35.39 32.80
N GLN A 304 11.28 34.38 32.09
CA GLN A 304 10.62 33.07 31.97
C GLN A 304 10.36 32.44 33.36
N GLU A 305 11.15 32.83 34.36
CA GLU A 305 10.97 32.48 35.76
C GLU A 305 9.74 33.12 36.42
N GLU A 306 9.18 34.24 35.97
CA GLU A 306 8.02 34.92 36.57
C GLU A 306 6.66 34.44 36.00
N LEU A 307 6.68 33.66 34.92
CA LEU A 307 5.46 33.19 34.24
C LEU A 307 4.54 32.36 35.16
N GLY A 308 5.11 31.54 36.05
CA GLY A 308 4.34 30.75 37.02
C GLY A 308 3.56 31.61 38.01
N ASP A 309 4.17 32.68 38.52
CA ASP A 309 3.48 33.60 39.44
C ASP A 309 2.43 34.45 38.68
N MET A 310 2.70 34.78 37.42
CA MET A 310 1.80 35.54 36.57
C MET A 310 0.54 34.77 36.19
N VAL A 311 0.64 33.48 35.85
CA VAL A 311 -0.56 32.69 35.50
C VAL A 311 -1.48 32.53 36.71
N GLU A 312 -0.93 32.23 37.89
CA GLU A 312 -1.74 32.13 39.11
C GLU A 312 -2.40 33.47 39.45
N LYS A 313 -1.66 34.58 39.34
CA LYS A 313 -2.18 35.93 39.57
C LYS A 313 -3.29 36.29 38.58
N GLU A 314 -3.12 35.99 37.30
CA GLU A 314 -4.10 36.34 36.27
C GLU A 314 -5.38 35.50 36.41
N MET A 315 -5.26 34.20 36.71
CA MET A 315 -6.42 33.34 37.00
C MET A 315 -7.19 33.78 38.25
N ALA A 316 -6.47 34.21 39.30
CA ALA A 316 -7.08 34.78 40.49
C ALA A 316 -7.78 36.11 40.19
N SER A 317 -7.12 37.02 39.45
CA SER A 317 -7.68 38.32 39.05
C SER A 317 -8.93 38.15 38.18
N THR A 318 -8.93 37.19 37.27
CA THR A 318 -10.08 36.87 36.42
C THR A 318 -11.24 36.34 37.25
N SER A 319 -10.95 35.47 38.23
CA SER A 319 -11.98 34.96 39.14
C SER A 319 -12.60 36.07 39.99
N GLU A 320 -11.79 36.99 40.51
CA GLU A 320 -12.25 38.18 41.24
C GLU A 320 -13.10 39.10 40.35
N ALA A 321 -12.68 39.35 39.11
CA ALA A 321 -13.44 40.15 38.15
C ALA A 321 -14.82 39.54 37.84
N ILE A 322 -14.91 38.21 37.74
CA ILE A 322 -16.18 37.51 37.54
C ILE A 322 -17.08 37.59 38.78
N GLU A 323 -16.52 37.45 39.99
CA GLU A 323 -17.31 37.60 41.22
C GLU A 323 -17.83 39.03 41.39
N ASP A 324 -17.02 40.04 41.11
CA ASP A 324 -17.47 41.44 41.12
C ASP A 324 -18.51 41.71 40.02
N ALA A 325 -18.37 41.07 38.85
CA ALA A 325 -19.36 41.12 37.78
C ALA A 325 -20.72 40.57 38.23
N VAL A 326 -20.75 39.40 38.88
CA VAL A 326 -21.99 38.82 39.44
C VAL A 326 -22.61 39.78 40.45
N ARG A 327 -21.82 40.31 41.40
CA ARG A 327 -22.32 41.24 42.41
C ARG A 327 -22.90 42.50 41.79
N ARG A 328 -22.22 43.11 40.81
CA ARG A 328 -22.71 44.32 40.13
C ARG A 328 -24.01 44.09 39.37
N ILE A 329 -24.19 42.94 38.74
CA ILE A 329 -25.44 42.61 38.04
C ILE A 329 -26.60 42.43 39.05
N GLU A 330 -26.34 41.81 40.20
CA GLU A 330 -27.33 41.69 41.29
C GLU A 330 -27.68 43.06 41.91
N GLU A 331 -26.70 43.95 42.09
CA GLU A 331 -26.94 45.33 42.54
C GLU A 331 -27.76 46.13 41.50
N MET A 332 -27.42 46.00 40.22
CA MET A 332 -28.15 46.62 39.10
C MET A 332 -29.63 46.19 39.08
N MET A 333 -29.93 44.91 39.33
CA MET A 333 -31.30 44.40 39.47
C MET A 333 -32.10 45.15 40.56
N SER A 334 -31.47 45.39 41.72
CA SER A 334 -32.10 46.14 42.80
C SER A 334 -32.40 47.60 42.41
N GLN A 335 -31.51 48.23 41.63
CA GLN A 335 -31.68 49.60 41.16
C GLN A 335 -32.73 49.71 40.05
N ALA A 336 -32.82 48.72 39.16
CA ALA A 336 -33.77 48.69 38.06
C ALA A 336 -35.23 48.74 38.55
N ARG A 337 -35.52 48.05 39.67
CA ARG A 337 -36.83 48.06 40.36
C ARG A 337 -37.25 49.45 40.84
N ASN A 338 -36.29 50.31 41.15
CA ASN A 338 -36.56 51.67 41.64
C ASN A 338 -36.69 52.69 40.49
N LYS A 339 -36.12 52.42 39.31
CA LYS A 339 -36.03 53.37 38.19
C LYS A 339 -36.95 53.05 37.01
N SER A 340 -37.49 51.85 36.92
CA SER A 340 -38.33 51.41 35.80
C SER A 340 -39.58 50.67 36.28
N SER A 341 -40.64 50.67 35.47
CA SER A 341 -41.91 49.99 35.79
C SER A 341 -42.55 49.40 34.52
N GLY A 342 -43.51 48.50 34.72
CA GLY A 342 -44.24 47.84 33.63
C GLY A 342 -43.37 46.85 32.83
N VAL A 343 -43.69 46.68 31.54
CA VAL A 343 -43.04 45.68 30.66
C VAL A 343 -41.52 45.91 30.55
N LYS A 344 -41.04 47.16 30.61
CA LYS A 344 -39.62 47.47 30.55
C LYS A 344 -38.84 46.91 31.75
N LEU A 345 -39.44 46.95 32.95
CA LEU A 345 -38.84 46.35 34.14
C LEU A 345 -38.78 44.82 34.01
N GLU A 346 -39.86 44.19 33.54
CA GLU A 346 -39.90 42.73 33.36
C GLU A 346 -38.84 42.23 32.36
N VAL A 347 -38.67 42.92 31.23
CA VAL A 347 -37.64 42.58 30.24
C VAL A 347 -36.24 42.79 30.82
N ASN A 348 -36.00 43.91 31.50
CA ASN A 348 -34.71 44.20 32.12
C ASN A 348 -34.34 43.18 33.22
N GLU A 349 -35.31 42.74 34.03
CA GLU A 349 -35.08 41.70 35.04
C GLU A 349 -34.73 40.35 34.39
N ARG A 350 -35.41 39.98 33.29
CA ARG A 350 -35.07 38.75 32.56
C ARG A 350 -33.67 38.79 31.98
N ILE A 351 -33.29 39.91 31.37
CA ILE A 351 -31.95 40.11 30.79
C ILE A 351 -30.88 40.03 31.87
N ALA A 352 -31.04 40.75 32.97
CA ALA A 352 -30.07 40.75 34.06
C ALA A 352 -29.96 39.38 34.76
N ASN A 353 -31.08 38.64 34.90
CA ASN A 353 -31.05 37.25 35.36
C ASN A 353 -30.25 36.36 34.39
N SER A 354 -30.46 36.47 33.07
CA SER A 354 -29.68 35.74 32.08
C SER A 354 -28.18 36.08 32.13
N CYS A 355 -27.83 37.37 32.28
CA CYS A 355 -26.44 37.79 32.46
C CYS A 355 -25.83 37.22 33.77
N THR A 356 -26.62 37.17 34.85
CA THR A 356 -26.21 36.57 36.12
C THR A 356 -25.93 35.07 35.97
N ASP A 357 -26.83 34.32 35.32
CA ASP A 357 -26.67 32.89 35.08
C ASP A 357 -25.45 32.60 34.20
N LEU A 358 -25.24 33.41 33.16
CA LEU A 358 -24.06 33.35 32.32
C LEU A 358 -22.78 33.57 33.14
N MET A 359 -22.72 34.61 33.97
CA MET A 359 -21.54 34.87 34.82
C MET A 359 -21.29 33.76 35.84
N LYS A 360 -22.34 33.18 36.43
CA LYS A 360 -22.22 32.01 37.33
C LYS A 360 -21.66 30.79 36.59
N ALA A 361 -22.07 30.55 35.35
CA ALA A 361 -21.53 29.48 34.52
C ALA A 361 -20.06 29.74 34.15
N ILE A 362 -19.70 30.98 33.80
CA ILE A 362 -18.33 31.38 33.49
C ILE A 362 -17.42 31.24 34.73
N ARG A 363 -17.92 31.61 35.92
CA ARG A 363 -17.21 31.39 37.18
C ARG A 363 -16.85 29.92 37.37
N LEU A 364 -17.83 29.03 37.18
CA LEU A 364 -17.61 27.59 37.30
C LEU A 364 -16.57 27.12 36.27
N LEU A 365 -16.65 27.59 35.03
CA LEU A 365 -15.70 27.27 33.96
C LEU A 365 -14.28 27.70 34.30
N VAL A 366 -14.06 28.93 34.78
CA VAL A 366 -12.72 29.42 35.16
C VAL A 366 -12.16 28.61 36.33
N MET A 367 -12.99 28.25 37.30
CA MET A 367 -12.57 27.38 38.41
C MET A 367 -12.19 25.98 37.92
N THR A 368 -12.97 25.39 37.02
CA THR A 368 -12.66 24.08 36.41
C THR A 368 -11.39 24.15 35.56
N SER A 369 -11.20 25.21 34.77
CA SER A 369 -9.98 25.45 33.99
C SER A 369 -8.75 25.58 34.89
N THR A 370 -8.86 26.30 36.00
CA THR A 370 -7.78 26.43 37.01
C THR A 370 -7.42 25.06 37.61
N ASN A 371 -8.42 24.23 37.92
CA ASN A 371 -8.17 22.89 38.46
C ASN A 371 -7.50 21.97 37.43
N LEU A 372 -7.94 22.02 36.17
CA LEU A 372 -7.31 21.28 35.07
C LEU A 372 -5.84 21.69 34.88
N GLN A 373 -5.55 23.00 34.90
CA GLN A 373 -4.16 23.50 34.81
C GLN A 373 -3.29 22.94 35.95
N LYS A 374 -3.81 22.94 37.19
CA LYS A 374 -3.11 22.36 38.34
C LYS A 374 -2.84 20.86 38.15
N GLU A 375 -3.82 20.10 37.68
CA GLU A 375 -3.66 18.67 37.41
C GLU A 375 -2.61 18.41 36.32
N ILE A 376 -2.61 19.19 35.23
CA ILE A 376 -1.61 19.11 34.16
C ILE A 376 -0.20 19.37 34.72
N VAL A 377 -0.05 20.40 35.54
CA VAL A 377 1.26 20.73 36.13
C VAL A 377 1.71 19.66 37.12
N GLU A 378 0.81 19.17 37.98
CA GLU A 378 1.11 18.13 38.96
C GLU A 378 1.53 16.81 38.30
N SER A 379 0.84 16.43 37.21
CA SER A 379 1.15 15.24 36.42
C SER A 379 2.43 15.39 35.59
N GLY A 380 2.65 16.58 35.02
CA GLY A 380 3.73 16.83 34.04
C GLY A 380 5.06 17.30 34.62
N ARG A 381 5.11 17.85 35.85
CA ARG A 381 6.34 18.46 36.39
C ARG A 381 7.41 17.46 36.81
N GLY A 382 7.05 16.22 37.14
CA GLY A 382 7.99 15.24 37.68
C GLY A 382 8.71 15.78 38.93
N ALA A 383 10.04 15.82 38.89
CA ALA A 383 10.86 16.38 39.98
C ALA A 383 11.00 17.93 39.96
N ALA A 384 10.51 18.59 38.90
CA ALA A 384 10.58 20.05 38.76
C ALA A 384 9.56 20.76 39.66
N THR A 385 9.83 22.03 39.96
CA THR A 385 8.86 22.90 40.65
C THR A 385 7.73 23.34 39.69
N THR A 386 6.57 23.75 40.23
CA THR A 386 5.46 24.32 39.44
C THR A 386 5.93 25.49 38.58
N ARG A 387 6.78 26.36 39.14
CA ARG A 387 7.37 27.52 38.47
C ARG A 387 8.25 27.11 37.30
N GLU A 388 9.10 26.10 37.48
CA GLU A 388 9.94 25.55 36.41
C GLU A 388 9.11 24.88 35.31
N PHE A 389 7.99 24.24 35.65
CA PHE A 389 7.12 23.63 34.66
C PHE A 389 6.47 24.68 33.75
N TYR A 390 5.92 25.75 34.33
CA TYR A 390 5.39 26.88 33.56
C TYR A 390 6.48 27.58 32.73
N ALA A 391 7.67 27.77 33.29
CA ALA A 391 8.81 28.36 32.58
C ALA A 391 9.22 27.50 31.37
N LYS A 392 9.33 26.18 31.54
CA LYS A 392 9.65 25.25 30.44
C LYS A 392 8.55 25.21 29.38
N ASN A 393 7.30 25.32 29.79
CA ASN A 393 6.13 25.38 28.91
C ASN A 393 5.67 26.84 28.74
N SER A 394 6.60 27.75 28.46
CA SER A 394 6.33 29.21 28.47
C SER A 394 5.20 29.60 27.52
N ARG A 395 5.15 29.04 26.32
CA ARG A 395 4.10 29.31 25.33
C ARG A 395 2.69 28.93 25.80
N TRP A 396 2.57 27.77 26.44
CA TRP A 396 1.31 27.32 27.02
C TRP A 396 0.89 28.27 28.15
N THR A 397 1.83 28.63 29.03
CA THR A 397 1.60 29.57 30.13
C THR A 397 1.18 30.97 29.64
N GLU A 398 1.83 31.50 28.60
CA GLU A 398 1.48 32.77 27.97
C GLU A 398 0.08 32.72 27.34
N GLY A 399 -0.26 31.61 26.66
CA GLY A 399 -1.59 31.37 26.10
C GLY A 399 -2.68 31.36 27.18
N LEU A 400 -2.42 30.71 28.32
CA LEU A 400 -3.32 30.70 29.48
C LEU A 400 -3.51 32.10 30.07
N ILE A 401 -2.42 32.85 30.29
CA ILE A 401 -2.47 34.23 30.81
C ILE A 401 -3.31 35.10 29.88
N SER A 402 -3.03 35.07 28.58
CA SER A 402 -3.75 35.89 27.60
C SER A 402 -5.23 35.54 27.52
N ALA A 403 -5.58 34.25 27.49
CA ALA A 403 -6.97 33.82 27.42
C ALA A 403 -7.74 34.14 28.71
N SER A 404 -7.11 33.95 29.87
CA SER A 404 -7.68 34.31 31.18
C SER A 404 -7.99 35.81 31.26
N LYS A 405 -7.02 36.65 30.89
CA LYS A 405 -7.19 38.10 30.84
C LYS A 405 -8.32 38.55 29.93
N ALA A 406 -8.45 37.93 28.76
CA ALA A 406 -9.55 38.22 27.83
C ALA A 406 -10.93 37.90 28.44
N VAL A 407 -11.04 36.79 29.19
CA VAL A 407 -12.26 36.44 29.94
C VAL A 407 -12.57 37.48 31.01
N GLY A 408 -11.58 37.91 31.80
CA GLY A 408 -11.78 38.93 32.84
C GLY A 408 -12.22 40.28 32.26
N TRP A 409 -11.64 40.68 31.13
CA TRP A 409 -12.04 41.91 30.43
C TRP A 409 -13.43 41.79 29.81
N GLY A 410 -13.74 40.65 29.18
CA GLY A 410 -15.07 40.35 28.66
C GLY A 410 -16.15 40.37 29.76
N ALA A 411 -15.83 39.88 30.96
CA ALA A 411 -16.74 39.93 32.11
C ALA A 411 -17.07 41.37 32.51
N THR A 412 -16.05 42.23 32.57
CA THR A 412 -16.22 43.67 32.88
C THR A 412 -17.05 44.37 31.80
N GLN A 413 -16.74 44.15 30.52
CA GLN A 413 -17.48 44.75 29.41
C GLN A 413 -18.96 44.32 29.36
N LEU A 414 -19.25 43.04 29.64
CA LEU A 414 -20.63 42.57 29.69
C LEU A 414 -21.44 43.26 30.78
N VAL A 415 -20.84 43.44 31.97
CA VAL A 415 -21.49 44.12 33.10
C VAL A 415 -21.74 45.59 32.77
N GLU A 416 -20.74 46.28 32.23
CA GLU A 416 -20.89 47.69 31.80
C GLU A 416 -21.98 47.85 30.74
N SER A 417 -22.02 46.95 29.76
CA SER A 417 -23.06 46.97 28.73
C SER A 417 -24.44 46.65 29.31
N ALA A 418 -24.53 45.70 30.24
CA ALA A 418 -25.79 45.37 30.91
C ALA A 418 -26.30 46.56 31.75
N ASP A 419 -25.41 47.22 32.49
CA ASP A 419 -25.71 48.43 33.28
C ASP A 419 -26.24 49.56 32.39
N ARG A 420 -25.58 49.82 31.25
CA ARG A 420 -26.04 50.82 30.29
C ARG A 420 -27.42 50.52 29.74
N VAL A 421 -27.72 49.26 29.44
CA VAL A 421 -29.03 48.83 28.90
C VAL A 421 -30.13 48.90 29.96
N VAL A 422 -29.84 48.51 31.20
CA VAL A 422 -30.83 48.36 32.27
C VAL A 422 -31.12 49.68 32.99
N LEU A 423 -30.10 50.49 33.29
CA LEU A 423 -30.22 51.72 34.08
C LEU A 423 -30.10 53.01 33.26
N HIS A 424 -29.56 52.93 32.04
CA HIS A 424 -29.31 54.09 31.18
C HIS A 424 -29.98 53.94 29.80
N MET A 425 -29.50 54.70 28.81
CA MET A 425 -29.96 54.67 27.42
C MET A 425 -28.97 53.88 26.54
N GLY A 426 -28.55 52.70 27.01
CA GLY A 426 -27.70 51.78 26.26
C GLY A 426 -28.45 51.04 25.14
N LYS A 427 -27.69 50.51 24.18
CA LYS A 427 -28.20 49.73 23.05
C LYS A 427 -28.17 48.23 23.37
N TYR A 428 -29.24 47.50 23.08
CA TYR A 428 -29.29 46.05 23.28
C TYR A 428 -28.26 45.32 22.39
N GLU A 429 -27.94 45.90 21.24
CA GLU A 429 -26.95 45.40 20.31
C GLU A 429 -25.54 45.32 20.95
N GLU A 430 -25.17 46.30 21.77
CA GLU A 430 -23.90 46.25 22.52
C GLU A 430 -23.86 45.06 23.48
N LEU A 431 -24.97 44.80 24.19
CA LEU A 431 -25.06 43.69 25.14
C LEU A 431 -24.98 42.34 24.43
N ILE A 432 -25.58 42.21 23.24
CA ILE A 432 -25.50 41.01 22.40
C ILE A 432 -24.04 40.78 21.97
N VAL A 433 -23.35 41.83 21.51
CA VAL A 433 -21.93 41.73 21.10
C VAL A 433 -21.04 41.30 22.27
N CYS A 434 -21.15 41.96 23.43
CA CYS A 434 -20.37 41.58 24.61
C CYS A 434 -20.64 40.14 25.07
N SER A 435 -21.89 39.66 24.92
CA SER A 435 -22.25 38.27 25.22
C SER A 435 -21.59 37.26 24.27
N HIS A 436 -21.44 37.60 22.99
CA HIS A 436 -20.70 36.77 22.05
C HIS A 436 -19.19 36.81 22.30
N GLU A 437 -18.62 37.98 22.60
CA GLU A 437 -17.18 38.13 22.85
C GLU A 437 -16.73 37.37 24.10
N ILE A 438 -17.51 37.39 25.18
CA ILE A 438 -17.17 36.63 26.39
C ILE A 438 -17.31 35.11 26.18
N ALA A 439 -18.27 34.66 25.37
CA ALA A 439 -18.40 33.26 24.98
C ALA A 439 -17.21 32.80 24.12
N ALA A 440 -16.74 33.64 23.18
CA ALA A 440 -15.54 33.36 22.39
C ALA A 440 -14.28 33.31 23.27
N SER A 441 -14.14 34.26 24.20
CA SER A 441 -12.99 34.33 25.11
C SER A 441 -12.94 33.12 26.05
N THR A 442 -14.08 32.65 26.54
CA THR A 442 -14.16 31.44 27.38
C THR A 442 -13.87 30.16 26.60
N ALA A 443 -14.33 30.07 25.34
CA ALA A 443 -13.93 28.98 24.45
C ALA A 443 -12.42 28.96 24.18
N GLN A 444 -11.81 30.14 24.02
CA GLN A 444 -10.36 30.28 23.88
C GLN A 444 -9.62 29.83 25.15
N LEU A 445 -10.12 30.16 26.34
CA LEU A 445 -9.53 29.68 27.61
C LEU A 445 -9.61 28.15 27.75
N VAL A 446 -10.72 27.54 27.33
CA VAL A 446 -10.86 26.08 27.30
C VAL A 446 -9.87 25.45 26.33
N ALA A 447 -9.72 26.03 25.12
CA ALA A 447 -8.75 25.56 24.15
C ALA A 447 -7.32 25.67 24.67
N ALA A 448 -6.95 26.82 25.25
CA ALA A 448 -5.64 27.05 25.84
C ALA A 448 -5.35 26.08 27.01
N SER A 449 -6.36 25.73 27.80
CA SER A 449 -6.21 24.75 28.90
C SER A 449 -6.09 23.29 28.44
N LYS A 450 -6.50 22.99 27.20
CA LYS A 450 -6.50 21.63 26.64
C LYS A 450 -5.21 21.28 25.90
N VAL A 451 -4.55 22.28 25.30
CA VAL A 451 -3.22 22.13 24.67
C VAL A 451 -2.26 21.52 25.67
#